data_AF-A0A0P9MU44-F1
#
_entry.id   AF-A0A0P9MU44-F1
#
_cell.length_a   1.000
_cell.length_b   1.000
_cell.length_c   1.000
_cell.angle_alpha   90.00
_cell.angle_beta   90.00
_cell.angle_gamma   90.00
#
_symmetry.space_group_name_H-M   'P 1'
#
loop_
_entity.id
_entity.type
_entity.pdbx_description
1 polymer ?
#
loop_
_entity_poly.entity_id
_entity_poly.type
_entity_poly.pdbx_seq_one_letter_code
_entity_poly.pdbx_strand_id
1 'polypeptide(L)'
;TCEWSSEGLLAINRGIAGTQRARLATNDPSGPADAQQLHSITHAAGALLGSVQLEWVRAGQQLHLIDFSPLSTFVQVQDATEIRLISPGYADGPVVLVTAGRQLEELSISATVSINSIPSSSSLGAELEELERQLRVHDGQAIVVSPRPYAALAALLPFARGFVFEQASMLCHLSILLREHGIPAVESEALYQQGVARQRITFSQSPKALPHAVNEVRELQ
;
A
#
# COMPACT_ATOMS: atom_id res chain seq x y z
N THR A 1 11.47 8.83 2.53
CA THR A 1 11.71 7.59 1.76
C THR A 1 11.16 7.78 0.38
N CYS A 2 11.81 7.25 -0.65
CA CYS A 2 11.30 7.18 -2.01
C CYS A 2 11.01 5.72 -2.34
N GLU A 3 9.84 5.49 -2.95
CA GLU A 3 9.44 4.23 -3.53
C GLU A 3 9.29 4.44 -5.04
N TRP A 4 9.84 3.56 -5.85
CA TRP A 4 9.80 3.69 -7.32
C TRP A 4 9.70 2.33 -8.01
N SER A 5 9.29 2.36 -9.27
CA SER A 5 9.23 1.20 -10.15
C SER A 5 9.51 1.61 -11.59
N SER A 6 10.18 0.75 -12.34
CA SER A 6 10.33 0.88 -13.80
C SER A 6 9.04 0.60 -14.57
N GLU A 7 8.04 -0.02 -13.92
CA GLU A 7 6.74 -0.36 -14.53
C GLU A 7 5.79 0.85 -14.59
N GLY A 8 6.18 1.99 -14.01
CA GLY A 8 5.47 3.25 -14.09
C GLY A 8 4.46 3.49 -12.96
N LEU A 9 4.00 4.74 -12.86
CA LEU A 9 3.15 5.20 -11.76
C LEU A 9 1.80 4.48 -11.71
N LEU A 10 1.18 4.21 -12.88
CA LEU A 10 -0.09 3.48 -12.92
C LEU A 10 0.04 2.08 -12.31
N ALA A 11 1.14 1.38 -12.59
CA ALA A 11 1.37 0.04 -12.07
C ALA A 11 1.55 0.05 -10.54
N ILE A 12 2.24 1.07 -9.99
CA ILE A 12 2.34 1.30 -8.54
C ILE A 12 0.94 1.55 -7.96
N ASN A 13 0.20 2.50 -8.53
CA ASN A 13 -1.12 2.91 -8.02
C ASN A 13 -2.13 1.75 -8.05
N ARG A 14 -2.05 0.86 -9.04
CA ARG A 14 -2.88 -0.36 -9.14
C ARG A 14 -2.38 -1.54 -8.33
N GLY A 15 -1.24 -1.40 -7.65
CA GLY A 15 -0.66 -2.44 -6.80
C GLY A 15 -0.15 -3.65 -7.56
N ILE A 16 0.15 -3.49 -8.86
CA ILE A 16 0.68 -4.56 -9.72
C ILE A 16 2.19 -4.42 -9.93
N ALA A 17 2.81 -3.30 -9.57
CA ALA A 17 4.24 -3.08 -9.75
C ALA A 17 5.09 -3.76 -8.67
N GLY A 18 6.26 -4.24 -9.06
CA GLY A 18 7.38 -4.47 -8.17
C GLY A 18 8.00 -3.12 -7.84
N THR A 19 8.17 -2.83 -6.55
CA THR A 19 8.70 -1.57 -6.07
C THR A 19 10.07 -1.74 -5.42
N GLN A 20 10.92 -0.75 -5.64
CA GLN A 20 12.17 -0.55 -4.92
C GLN A 20 12.00 0.62 -3.96
N ARG A 21 12.78 0.61 -2.88
CA ARG A 21 12.75 1.66 -1.87
C ARG A 21 14.15 2.05 -1.43
N ALA A 22 14.31 3.32 -1.13
CA ALA A 22 15.51 3.89 -0.54
C ALA A 22 15.15 5.12 0.29
N ARG A 23 15.93 5.34 1.34
CA ARG A 23 15.90 6.61 2.06
C ARG A 23 16.76 7.59 1.28
N LEU A 24 16.12 8.58 0.65
CA LEU A 24 16.88 9.63 -0.03
C LEU A 24 17.61 10.49 1.01
N ALA A 25 18.94 10.56 0.89
CA ALA A 25 19.80 11.42 1.68
C ALA A 25 20.73 12.23 0.77
N THR A 26 21.21 13.36 1.28
CA THR A 26 22.23 14.17 0.62
C THR A 26 23.50 13.33 0.46
N ASN A 27 23.82 12.94 -0.79
CA ASN A 27 24.98 12.13 -1.20
C ASN A 27 24.89 10.62 -1.01
N ASP A 28 23.68 10.04 -0.88
CA ASP A 28 23.53 8.59 -0.97
C ASP A 28 23.33 8.16 -2.44
N PRO A 29 24.22 7.32 -3.02
CA PRO A 29 24.02 6.76 -4.36
C PRO A 29 22.89 5.71 -4.40
N SER A 30 22.36 5.29 -3.24
CA SER A 30 21.21 4.39 -3.17
C SER A 30 19.93 5.14 -3.56
N GLY A 31 19.19 4.62 -4.54
CA GLY A 31 17.95 5.22 -5.01
C GLY A 31 17.85 5.34 -6.53
N PRO A 32 16.82 6.06 -7.02
CA PRO A 32 16.71 6.37 -8.44
C PRO A 32 17.78 7.37 -8.87
N ALA A 33 18.05 7.47 -10.17
CA ALA A 33 19.04 8.38 -10.75
C ALA A 33 18.89 9.85 -10.30
N ASP A 34 17.67 10.27 -9.98
CA ASP A 34 17.36 11.63 -9.52
C ASP A 34 17.32 11.81 -8.00
N ALA A 35 17.87 10.87 -7.22
CA ALA A 35 17.76 10.84 -5.76
C ALA A 35 18.04 12.21 -5.10
N GLN A 36 19.07 12.93 -5.56
CA GLN A 36 19.43 14.25 -5.04
C GLN A 36 18.38 15.33 -5.34
N GLN A 37 17.85 15.35 -6.56
CA GLN A 37 16.81 16.29 -6.97
C GLN A 37 15.52 16.02 -6.20
N LEU A 38 15.10 14.75 -6.13
CA LEU A 38 13.93 14.32 -5.36
C LEU A 38 14.08 14.68 -3.88
N HIS A 39 15.24 14.41 -3.27
CA HIS A 39 15.51 14.77 -1.87
C HIS A 39 15.35 16.28 -1.63
N SER A 40 15.98 17.10 -2.49
CA SER A 40 15.98 18.56 -2.36
C SER A 40 14.56 19.13 -2.48
N ILE A 41 13.80 18.67 -3.48
CA ILE A 41 12.44 19.15 -3.72
C ILE A 41 11.50 18.67 -2.61
N THR A 42 11.60 17.41 -2.18
CA THR A 42 10.78 16.90 -1.06
C THR A 42 11.04 17.67 0.23
N HIS A 43 12.29 18.04 0.52
CA HIS A 43 12.60 18.88 1.69
C HIS A 43 12.01 20.29 1.59
N ALA A 44 12.13 20.93 0.42
CA ALA A 44 11.55 22.25 0.18
C ALA A 44 10.01 22.22 0.28
N ALA A 45 9.38 21.21 -0.32
CA ALA A 45 7.93 21.00 -0.24
C ALA A 45 7.49 20.76 1.21
N GLY A 46 8.25 19.97 1.97
CA GLY A 46 7.98 19.72 3.38
C GLY A 46 8.03 20.99 4.24
N ALA A 47 8.97 21.90 3.95
CA ALA A 47 9.06 23.18 4.64
C ALA A 47 7.90 24.13 4.30
N LEU A 48 7.35 24.04 3.09
CA LEU A 48 6.28 24.91 2.61
C LEU A 48 4.87 24.39 2.95
N LEU A 49 4.65 23.08 2.80
CA LEU A 49 3.34 22.44 2.83
C LEU A 49 3.14 21.57 4.08
N GLY A 50 4.16 21.42 4.92
CA GLY A 50 4.15 20.48 6.03
C GLY A 50 4.38 19.04 5.55
N SER A 51 3.83 18.06 6.27
CA SER A 51 4.04 16.65 5.93
C SER A 51 3.29 16.32 4.62
N VAL A 52 4.03 16.15 3.52
CA VAL A 52 3.50 15.96 2.16
C VAL A 52 4.14 14.76 1.45
N GLN A 53 3.33 14.01 0.72
CA GLN A 53 3.76 13.04 -0.28
C GLN A 53 3.79 13.72 -1.65
N LEU A 54 4.84 13.43 -2.43
CA LEU A 54 4.97 13.92 -3.80
C LEU A 54 5.00 12.72 -4.75
N GLU A 55 4.22 12.78 -5.82
CA GLU A 55 4.19 11.76 -6.89
C GLU A 55 4.91 12.25 -8.13
N TRP A 56 5.83 11.43 -8.63
CA TRP A 56 6.73 11.79 -9.71
C TRP A 56 6.65 10.76 -10.85
N VAL A 57 6.78 11.25 -12.08
CA VAL A 57 6.98 10.43 -13.27
C VAL A 57 8.24 10.88 -13.98
N ARG A 58 9.08 9.91 -14.34
CA ARG A 58 10.22 10.13 -15.23
C ARG A 58 9.82 9.82 -16.66
N ALA A 59 9.84 10.84 -17.52
CA ALA A 59 9.64 10.70 -18.96
C ALA A 59 10.96 11.01 -19.67
N GLY A 60 11.63 9.96 -20.16
CA GLY A 60 12.99 10.10 -20.70
C GLY A 60 13.98 10.59 -19.62
N GLN A 61 14.59 11.74 -19.85
CA GLN A 61 15.55 12.35 -18.93
C GLN A 61 14.94 13.41 -18.01
N GLN A 62 13.63 13.62 -18.07
CA GLN A 62 12.95 14.64 -17.28
C GLN A 62 12.09 14.02 -16.19
N LEU A 63 12.15 14.62 -15.00
CA LEU A 63 11.22 14.36 -13.91
C LEU A 63 10.07 15.37 -13.95
N HIS A 64 8.86 14.83 -13.79
CA HIS A 64 7.63 15.60 -13.70
C HIS A 64 6.97 15.31 -12.36
N LEU A 65 6.65 16.35 -11.59
CA LEU A 65 5.76 16.25 -10.43
C LEU A 65 4.34 16.17 -10.98
N ILE A 66 3.61 15.12 -10.62
CA ILE A 66 2.26 14.86 -11.13
C ILE A 66 1.21 15.19 -10.09
N ASP A 67 1.49 14.88 -8.82
CA ASP A 67 0.55 15.14 -7.73
C ASP A 67 1.26 15.33 -6.40
N PHE A 68 0.56 15.91 -5.42
CA PHE A 68 0.97 15.95 -4.03
C PHE A 68 -0.22 15.83 -3.09
N SER A 69 -0.02 15.16 -1.97
CA SER A 69 -1.07 14.94 -0.97
C SER A 69 -0.53 15.07 0.46
N PRO A 70 -1.32 15.58 1.42
CA PRO A 70 -0.92 15.60 2.82
C PRO A 70 -0.65 14.18 3.35
N LEU A 71 0.41 14.00 4.12
CA LEU A 71 0.78 12.74 4.78
C LEU A 71 -0.09 12.43 6.02
N SER A 72 -1.30 12.99 6.15
CA SER A 72 -2.15 12.86 7.36
C SER A 72 -2.51 11.41 7.72
N THR A 73 -2.32 10.47 6.79
CA THR A 73 -2.70 9.06 6.92
C THR A 73 -1.49 8.11 6.90
N PHE A 74 -0.26 8.63 6.79
CA PHE A 74 0.93 7.80 6.63
C PHE A 74 1.67 7.61 7.95
N VAL A 75 1.63 6.37 8.45
CA VAL A 75 2.45 5.95 9.57
C VAL A 75 3.89 5.80 9.07
N GLN A 76 4.82 6.64 9.56
CA GLN A 76 6.24 6.39 9.37
C GLN A 76 6.66 5.21 10.25
N VAL A 77 6.84 4.05 9.62
CA VAL A 77 7.39 2.84 10.27
C VAL A 77 8.89 2.87 10.06
N GLN A 78 9.68 2.82 11.14
CA GLN A 78 11.09 2.47 11.02
C GLN A 78 11.17 0.99 10.60
N ASP A 79 11.89 0.70 9.51
CA ASP A 79 12.13 -0.65 8.94
C ASP A 79 12.96 -1.57 9.88
N ALA A 80 12.70 -1.56 11.19
CA ALA A 80 13.43 -2.33 12.20
C ALA A 80 12.89 -3.77 12.37
N THR A 81 11.79 -4.12 11.69
CA THR A 81 11.14 -5.44 11.77
C THR A 81 10.96 -6.03 10.37
N GLU A 82 11.05 -7.36 10.22
CA GLU A 82 10.72 -8.13 9.00
C GLU A 82 9.25 -7.99 8.54
N ILE A 83 8.49 -7.15 9.22
CA ILE A 83 7.10 -6.82 8.97
C ILE A 83 7.05 -5.30 8.76
N ARG A 84 6.65 -4.90 7.56
CA ARG A 84 6.32 -3.51 7.24
C ARG A 84 4.84 -3.29 7.45
N LEU A 85 4.51 -2.31 8.30
CA LEU A 85 3.13 -1.95 8.58
C LEU A 85 2.52 -1.14 7.43
N ILE A 86 1.40 -1.61 6.88
CA ILE A 86 0.60 -0.91 5.84
C ILE A 86 -0.59 -0.20 6.46
N SER A 87 -1.34 -0.91 7.32
CA SER A 87 -2.48 -0.40 8.06
C SER A 87 -2.51 -0.99 9.48
N PRO A 88 -2.62 -0.17 10.53
CA PRO A 88 -2.44 -0.62 11.90
C PRO A 88 -3.59 -1.50 12.39
N GLY A 89 -3.31 -2.32 13.39
CA GLY A 89 -4.30 -3.12 14.10
C GLY A 89 -3.81 -4.51 14.45
N TYR A 90 -4.76 -5.36 14.82
CA TYR A 90 -4.53 -6.76 15.16
C TYR A 90 -5.42 -7.65 14.30
N ALA A 91 -4.83 -8.68 13.71
CA ALA A 91 -5.54 -9.72 13.00
C ALA A 91 -5.01 -11.11 13.41
N ASP A 92 -5.94 -12.05 13.55
CA ASP A 92 -5.67 -13.44 13.86
C ASP A 92 -6.75 -14.29 13.18
N GLY A 93 -6.35 -15.26 12.34
CA GLY A 93 -7.33 -15.90 11.46
C GLY A 93 -6.81 -17.02 10.57
N PRO A 94 -7.71 -17.86 10.05
CA PRO A 94 -7.39 -18.77 8.95
C PRO A 94 -7.04 -17.99 7.68
N VAL A 95 -6.36 -18.64 6.75
CA VAL A 95 -5.86 -18.01 5.53
C VAL A 95 -6.79 -18.27 4.35
N VAL A 96 -7.09 -17.20 3.61
CA VAL A 96 -7.58 -17.26 2.24
C VAL A 96 -6.46 -16.75 1.33
N LEU A 97 -5.88 -17.67 0.55
CA LEU A 97 -4.73 -17.38 -0.30
C LEU A 97 -5.19 -16.90 -1.67
N VAL A 98 -4.68 -15.76 -2.08
CA VAL A 98 -4.80 -15.19 -3.43
C VAL A 98 -3.50 -15.49 -4.17
N THR A 99 -3.60 -16.23 -5.27
CA THR A 99 -2.45 -16.48 -6.15
C THR A 99 -2.29 -15.37 -7.17
N ALA A 100 -1.06 -15.08 -7.60
CA ALA A 100 -0.83 -14.17 -8.73
C ALA A 100 -1.49 -14.75 -9.98
N GLY A 101 -2.48 -14.05 -10.51
CA GLY A 101 -3.24 -14.44 -11.69
C GLY A 101 -3.35 -13.27 -12.66
N ARG A 102 -3.17 -13.55 -13.95
CA ARG A 102 -3.29 -12.56 -15.01
C ARG A 102 -4.67 -11.86 -14.99
N GLN A 103 -5.73 -12.58 -14.64
CA GLN A 103 -7.08 -12.02 -14.54
C GLN A 103 -7.16 -10.96 -13.43
N LEU A 104 -6.63 -11.25 -12.24
CA LEU A 104 -6.59 -10.30 -11.12
C LEU A 104 -5.76 -9.04 -11.44
N GLU A 105 -4.66 -9.19 -12.18
CA GLU A 105 -3.88 -8.07 -12.70
C GLU A 105 -4.68 -7.24 -13.71
N GLU A 106 -5.30 -7.88 -14.70
CA GLU A 106 -6.14 -7.21 -15.70
C GLU A 106 -7.33 -6.48 -15.07
N LEU A 107 -7.97 -7.06 -14.05
CA LEU A 107 -9.02 -6.41 -13.25
C LEU A 107 -8.50 -5.19 -12.47
N SER A 108 -7.28 -5.29 -11.95
CA SER A 108 -6.64 -4.19 -11.23
C SER A 108 -6.25 -3.04 -12.17
N ILE A 109 -5.88 -3.35 -13.42
CA ILE A 109 -5.56 -2.36 -14.46
C ILE A 109 -6.83 -1.71 -15.04
N SER A 110 -7.82 -2.51 -15.42
CA SER A 110 -8.99 -2.09 -16.20
C SER A 110 -9.93 -1.12 -15.49
N ALA A 111 -9.72 -0.89 -14.19
CA ALA A 111 -10.34 0.21 -13.44
C ALA A 111 -11.87 0.21 -13.48
N THR A 112 -12.49 -0.88 -13.01
CA THR A 112 -13.83 -0.84 -12.39
C THR A 112 -13.75 -0.43 -10.90
N VAL A 113 -12.54 -0.36 -10.35
CA VAL A 113 -12.29 0.08 -8.96
C VAL A 113 -12.16 1.61 -8.94
N SER A 114 -13.31 2.26 -8.82
CA SER A 114 -13.40 3.70 -8.56
C SER A 114 -12.75 4.02 -7.21
N ILE A 115 -12.00 5.13 -7.14
CA ILE A 115 -11.44 5.67 -5.89
C ILE A 115 -12.56 5.97 -4.88
N ASN A 116 -13.78 6.24 -5.36
CA ASN A 116 -14.90 6.70 -4.53
C ASN A 116 -15.87 5.59 -4.11
N SER A 117 -15.66 4.33 -4.50
CA SER A 117 -16.57 3.25 -4.13
C SER A 117 -15.90 1.88 -4.23
N ILE A 118 -15.99 1.10 -3.14
CA ILE A 118 -15.61 -0.31 -3.15
C ILE A 118 -16.55 -1.06 -4.13
N PRO A 119 -16.03 -1.70 -5.20
CA PRO A 119 -16.84 -2.50 -6.10
C PRO A 119 -17.33 -3.78 -5.41
N SER A 120 -18.45 -4.34 -5.85
CA SER A 120 -18.86 -5.68 -5.42
C SER A 120 -18.00 -6.74 -6.12
N SER A 121 -17.70 -7.85 -5.42
CA SER A 121 -16.96 -8.98 -6.00
C SER A 121 -17.62 -9.54 -7.27
N SER A 122 -18.95 -9.65 -7.26
CA SER A 122 -19.77 -10.11 -8.40
C SER A 122 -19.60 -9.26 -9.66
N SER A 123 -19.27 -7.97 -9.52
CA SER A 123 -19.02 -7.07 -10.66
C SER A 123 -17.62 -7.22 -11.26
N LEU A 124 -16.68 -7.81 -10.51
CA LEU A 124 -15.29 -8.01 -10.91
C LEU A 124 -15.02 -9.42 -11.47
N GLY A 125 -15.95 -10.35 -11.29
CA GLY A 125 -15.92 -11.67 -11.93
C GLY A 125 -15.76 -12.83 -10.95
N ALA A 126 -15.83 -14.05 -11.51
CA ALA A 126 -15.96 -15.29 -10.75
C ALA A 126 -14.80 -15.56 -9.77
N GLU A 127 -13.58 -15.12 -10.09
CA GLU A 127 -12.43 -15.28 -9.20
C GLU A 127 -12.61 -14.52 -7.87
N LEU A 128 -13.06 -13.26 -7.93
CA LEU A 128 -13.30 -12.46 -6.72
C LEU A 128 -14.54 -12.93 -5.95
N GLU A 129 -15.58 -13.39 -6.66
CA GLU A 129 -16.78 -13.96 -6.04
C GLU A 129 -16.44 -15.24 -5.25
N GLU A 130 -15.57 -16.09 -5.79
CA GLU A 130 -15.10 -17.29 -5.10
C GLU A 130 -14.24 -16.95 -3.87
N LEU A 131 -13.35 -15.95 -3.97
CA LEU A 131 -12.57 -15.46 -2.83
C LEU A 131 -13.48 -14.89 -1.73
N GLU A 132 -14.49 -14.10 -2.09
CA GLU A 132 -15.50 -13.62 -1.14
C GLU A 132 -16.23 -14.79 -0.47
N ARG A 133 -16.66 -15.79 -1.24
CA ARG A 133 -17.35 -16.97 -0.70
C ARG A 133 -16.47 -17.71 0.31
N GLN A 134 -15.17 -17.87 0.04
CA GLN A 134 -14.22 -18.46 0.97
C GLN A 134 -14.07 -17.64 2.26
N LEU A 135 -13.97 -16.31 2.15
CA LEU A 135 -13.92 -15.43 3.32
C LEU A 135 -15.20 -15.51 4.17
N ARG A 136 -16.37 -15.57 3.54
CA ARG A 136 -17.67 -15.68 4.22
C ARG A 136 -17.83 -16.96 5.02
N VAL A 137 -17.22 -18.07 4.59
CA VAL A 137 -17.20 -19.32 5.39
C VAL A 137 -16.55 -19.11 6.77
N HIS A 138 -15.69 -18.11 6.89
CA HIS A 138 -14.97 -17.78 8.12
C HIS A 138 -15.57 -16.58 8.88
N ASP A 139 -16.75 -16.09 8.51
CA ASP A 139 -17.49 -15.02 9.21
C ASP A 139 -16.63 -13.79 9.55
N GLY A 140 -15.86 -13.30 8.56
CA GLY A 140 -15.02 -12.13 8.72
C GLY A 140 -13.72 -12.34 9.52
N GLN A 141 -13.40 -13.59 9.89
CA GLN A 141 -12.18 -13.91 10.66
C GLN A 141 -10.98 -14.27 9.78
N ALA A 142 -11.17 -14.51 8.49
CA ALA A 142 -10.08 -14.92 7.61
C ALA A 142 -9.14 -13.76 7.23
N ILE A 143 -7.86 -14.08 7.07
CA ILE A 143 -6.81 -13.18 6.62
C ILE A 143 -6.54 -13.46 5.14
N VAL A 144 -6.59 -12.41 4.33
CA VAL A 144 -6.23 -12.49 2.92
C VAL A 144 -4.71 -12.46 2.80
N VAL A 145 -4.14 -13.47 2.15
CA VAL A 145 -2.70 -13.54 1.86
C VAL A 145 -2.53 -13.43 0.36
N SER A 146 -1.75 -12.46 -0.11
CA SER A 146 -1.59 -12.20 -1.54
C SER A 146 -0.15 -11.78 -1.86
N PRO A 147 0.42 -12.11 -3.02
CA PRO A 147 1.76 -11.64 -3.37
C PRO A 147 1.82 -10.11 -3.49
N ARG A 148 0.74 -9.47 -3.98
CA ARG A 148 0.69 -8.03 -4.22
C ARG A 148 -0.66 -7.41 -3.82
N PRO A 149 -0.70 -6.11 -3.51
CA PRO A 149 -1.92 -5.40 -3.13
C PRO A 149 -2.75 -5.00 -4.35
N TYR A 150 -3.19 -5.99 -5.13
CA TYR A 150 -4.01 -5.82 -6.32
C TYR A 150 -5.26 -4.97 -6.04
N ALA A 151 -5.45 -3.88 -6.80
CA ALA A 151 -6.57 -2.96 -6.58
C ALA A 151 -7.95 -3.67 -6.58
N ALA A 152 -8.13 -4.73 -7.36
CA ALA A 152 -9.37 -5.52 -7.40
C ALA A 152 -9.73 -6.17 -6.05
N LEU A 153 -8.76 -6.43 -5.16
CA LEU A 153 -9.01 -6.98 -3.82
C LEU A 153 -9.75 -5.99 -2.90
N ALA A 154 -9.93 -4.73 -3.33
CA ALA A 154 -10.76 -3.75 -2.63
C ALA A 154 -12.17 -4.29 -2.32
N ALA A 155 -12.72 -5.13 -3.20
CA ALA A 155 -14.04 -5.77 -3.02
C ALA A 155 -14.12 -6.69 -1.78
N LEU A 156 -12.99 -7.16 -1.26
CA LEU A 156 -12.93 -8.14 -0.17
C LEU A 156 -12.83 -7.50 1.22
N LEU A 157 -12.60 -6.18 1.30
CA LEU A 157 -12.44 -5.45 2.57
C LEU A 157 -13.53 -5.75 3.60
N PRO A 158 -14.84 -5.79 3.24
CA PRO A 158 -15.90 -6.04 4.20
C PRO A 158 -15.88 -7.44 4.84
N PHE A 159 -15.10 -8.38 4.27
CA PHE A 159 -15.13 -9.80 4.65
C PHE A 159 -13.79 -10.30 5.21
N ALA A 160 -12.75 -9.46 5.19
CA ALA A 160 -11.41 -9.84 5.61
C ALA A 160 -11.10 -9.27 7.00
N ARG A 161 -10.48 -10.11 7.86
CA ARG A 161 -9.98 -9.68 9.17
C ARG A 161 -8.71 -8.84 9.06
N GLY A 162 -7.94 -9.07 8.00
CA GLY A 162 -6.70 -8.38 7.71
C GLY A 162 -6.04 -8.90 6.42
N PHE A 163 -4.96 -8.25 6.02
CA PHE A 163 -4.21 -8.56 4.80
C PHE A 163 -2.72 -8.76 5.08
N VAL A 164 -2.12 -9.73 4.40
CA VAL A 164 -0.67 -9.96 4.36
C VAL A 164 -0.23 -9.96 2.91
N PHE A 165 0.79 -9.16 2.60
CA PHE A 165 1.41 -9.10 1.29
C PHE A 165 2.86 -9.58 1.32
N GLU A 166 3.30 -10.25 0.25
CA GLU A 166 4.73 -10.53 0.00
C GLU A 166 5.47 -9.21 -0.26
N GLN A 167 4.93 -8.41 -1.18
CA GLN A 167 5.43 -7.09 -1.54
C GLN A 167 4.26 -6.10 -1.67
N ALA A 168 4.38 -4.91 -1.09
CA ALA A 168 3.36 -3.89 -1.25
C ALA A 168 3.96 -2.50 -1.51
N SER A 169 3.30 -1.73 -2.36
CA SER A 169 3.45 -0.29 -2.33
C SER A 169 2.62 0.28 -1.18
N MET A 170 3.20 1.20 -0.41
CA MET A 170 2.41 1.92 0.60
C MET A 170 1.42 2.89 -0.03
N LEU A 171 1.68 3.30 -1.27
CA LEU A 171 0.98 4.35 -1.99
C LEU A 171 -0.06 3.80 -2.96
N CYS A 172 -0.14 2.48 -3.17
CA CYS A 172 -1.16 1.92 -4.03
C CYS A 172 -2.57 2.12 -3.46
N HIS A 173 -3.57 2.08 -4.34
CA HIS A 173 -4.97 2.32 -3.98
C HIS A 173 -5.47 1.38 -2.88
N LEU A 174 -5.15 0.08 -2.95
CA LEU A 174 -5.58 -0.86 -1.92
C LEU A 174 -4.96 -0.53 -0.55
N SER A 175 -3.67 -0.20 -0.50
CA SER A 175 -2.99 0.20 0.74
C SER A 175 -3.63 1.44 1.37
N ILE A 176 -4.08 2.39 0.56
CA ILE A 176 -4.83 3.57 1.03
C ILE A 176 -6.18 3.16 1.63
N LEU A 177 -6.99 2.40 0.87
CA LEU A 177 -8.30 1.93 1.32
C LEU A 177 -8.22 1.11 2.62
N LEU A 178 -7.20 0.27 2.78
CA LEU A 178 -6.99 -0.51 4.00
C LEU A 178 -6.81 0.38 5.23
N ARG A 179 -6.10 1.52 5.09
CA ARG A 179 -5.92 2.49 6.17
C ARG A 179 -7.20 3.25 6.46
N GLU A 180 -7.88 3.72 5.43
CA GLU A 180 -9.14 4.48 5.56
C GLU A 180 -10.24 3.66 6.22
N HIS A 181 -10.31 2.36 5.91
CA HIS A 181 -11.26 1.42 6.51
C HIS A 181 -10.75 0.77 7.81
N GLY A 182 -9.55 1.10 8.29
CA GLY A 182 -8.99 0.55 9.53
C GLY A 182 -8.80 -0.97 9.50
N ILE A 183 -8.60 -1.56 8.31
CA ILE A 183 -8.37 -2.99 8.14
C ILE A 183 -6.88 -3.28 8.36
N PRO A 184 -6.49 -4.13 9.33
CA PRO A 184 -5.08 -4.43 9.61
C PRO A 184 -4.37 -5.00 8.38
N ALA A 185 -3.19 -4.47 8.04
CA ALA A 185 -2.44 -4.93 6.88
C ALA A 185 -0.93 -4.78 7.03
N VAL A 186 -0.18 -5.76 6.53
CA VAL A 186 1.29 -5.78 6.57
C VAL A 186 1.90 -6.34 5.28
N GLU A 187 3.12 -5.90 4.98
CA GLU A 187 4.03 -6.55 4.04
C GLU A 187 5.05 -7.37 4.85
N SER A 188 5.12 -8.69 4.63
CA SER A 188 6.07 -9.57 5.30
C SER A 188 6.23 -10.90 4.56
N GLU A 189 7.45 -11.16 4.09
CA GLU A 189 7.82 -12.42 3.45
C GLU A 189 7.52 -13.63 4.35
N ALA A 190 7.90 -13.56 5.63
CA ALA A 190 7.72 -14.67 6.56
C ALA A 190 6.24 -15.04 6.76
N LEU A 191 5.37 -14.03 6.95
CA LEU A 191 3.93 -14.26 7.09
C LEU A 191 3.29 -14.70 5.78
N TYR A 192 3.77 -14.18 4.64
CA TYR A 192 3.33 -14.64 3.33
C TYR A 192 3.62 -16.13 3.13
N GLN A 193 4.85 -16.59 3.42
CA GLN A 193 5.22 -18.01 3.32
C GLN A 193 4.42 -18.91 4.28
N GLN A 194 4.13 -18.44 5.50
CA GLN A 194 3.21 -19.14 6.42
C GLN A 194 1.81 -19.28 5.82
N GLY A 195 1.31 -18.23 5.17
CA GLY A 195 0.02 -18.24 4.49
C GLY A 195 -0.03 -19.16 3.28
N VAL A 196 1.04 -19.20 2.48
CA VAL A 196 1.19 -20.17 1.37
C VAL A 196 1.13 -21.61 1.91
N ALA A 197 1.74 -21.87 3.07
CA ALA A 197 1.64 -23.14 3.78
C ALA A 197 0.28 -23.39 4.47
N ARG A 198 -0.70 -22.49 4.29
CA ARG A 198 -2.05 -22.51 4.88
C ARG A 198 -2.08 -22.58 6.40
N GLN A 199 -1.04 -22.03 7.04
CA GLN A 199 -0.99 -21.92 8.49
C GLN A 199 -1.83 -20.73 8.94
N ARG A 200 -2.36 -20.79 10.17
CA ARG A 200 -3.07 -19.67 10.79
C ARG A 200 -2.09 -18.51 10.95
N ILE A 201 -2.52 -17.29 10.62
CA ILE A 201 -1.70 -16.08 10.75
C ILE A 201 -2.18 -15.27 11.95
N THR A 202 -1.23 -14.70 12.69
CA THR A 202 -1.47 -13.70 13.74
C THR A 202 -0.47 -12.57 13.58
N PHE A 203 -0.93 -11.32 13.58
CA PHE A 203 -0.06 -10.15 13.65
C PHE A 203 -0.71 -9.00 14.42
N SER A 204 0.13 -8.20 15.07
CA SER A 204 -0.26 -6.95 15.73
C SER A 204 0.75 -5.87 15.39
N GLN A 205 0.28 -4.75 14.87
CA GLN A 205 1.14 -3.61 14.57
C GLN A 205 0.40 -2.33 14.95
N SER A 206 1.05 -1.48 15.73
CA SER A 206 0.54 -0.16 16.11
C SER A 206 1.43 0.92 15.51
N PRO A 207 0.88 2.10 15.16
CA PRO A 207 1.70 3.24 14.83
C PRO A 207 2.56 3.58 16.05
N LYS A 208 3.87 3.71 15.90
CA LYS A 208 4.66 4.39 16.93
C LYS A 208 4.32 5.87 16.87
N ALA A 209 3.77 6.42 17.96
CA ALA A 209 3.50 7.85 18.07
C ALA A 209 4.81 8.64 18.00
N LEU A 210 4.91 9.58 17.06
CA LEU A 210 5.89 10.65 17.12
C LEU A 210 5.35 11.74 18.07
N PRO A 211 6.19 12.37 18.91
CA PRO A 211 5.78 13.53 19.69
C PRO A 211 5.29 14.62 18.72
N HIS A 212 4.01 14.99 18.82
CA HIS A 212 3.40 16.02 17.97
C HIS A 212 4.08 17.37 18.21
N ALA A 213 4.70 17.94 17.17
CA ALA A 213 4.79 19.39 17.05
C ALA A 213 3.54 19.84 16.28
N VAL A 214 2.63 20.50 16.98
CA VAL A 214 1.45 21.14 16.39
C VAL A 214 1.95 22.26 15.49
N ASN A 215 1.90 22.07 14.17
CA ASN A 215 2.11 23.16 13.22
C ASN A 215 0.74 23.73 12.87
N GLU A 216 0.44 24.90 13.42
CA GLU A 216 -0.67 25.75 12.99
C GLU A 216 -0.49 26.10 11.52
N VAL A 217 -1.52 25.82 10.72
CA VAL A 217 -1.62 26.29 9.33
C VAL A 217 -1.73 27.81 9.37
N ARG A 218 -0.66 28.52 8.99
CA ARG A 218 -0.78 29.95 8.69
C ARG A 218 -1.42 30.09 7.32
N GLU A 219 -2.68 30.53 7.31
CA GLU A 219 -3.31 31.06 6.10
C GLU A 219 -2.47 32.23 5.58
N LEU A 220 -2.09 32.16 4.31
CA LEU A 220 -1.43 33.26 3.62
C LEU A 220 -2.47 34.35 3.34
N GLN A 221 -2.29 35.52 3.95
CA GLN A 221 -2.94 36.79 3.56
C GLN A 221 -2.12 37.50 2.50
#